data_AF-A0A971NNT8-F1
#
_entry.id   AF-A0A971NNT8-F1
#
_cell.length_a   1.000
_cell.length_b   1.000
_cell.length_c   1.000
_cell.angle_alpha   90.00
_cell.angle_beta   90.00
_cell.angle_gamma   90.00
#
_symmetry.space_group_name_H-M   'P 1'
#
loop_
_entity.id
_entity.type
_entity.pdbx_description
1 polymer ?
#
loop_
_entity_poly.entity_id
_entity_poly.type
_entity_poly.pdbx_seq_one_letter_code
_entity_poly.pdbx_strand_id
1 'polypeptide(L)'
;MNKKSILLILTGILVFACGFYFFFARGTQPVPGTGDQAGKPPAAQQAAPSSPESDSWDSEDPAETAYDEFEVDEGPEEHPKDIEEIKRRIYDLNIEYVEDIAFLEEVVQTGDAPTDVYWLGGWASVDDWKEETNGFNLEPQGDGTFIFYPDEATSRTYTFFETPRTYEYDPVKKEFFWETDYYGKTISHRARFINDNVLAMMLISGNKVTLDIYQKQQAENE
;
A
#
# COMPACT_ATOMS: atom_id res chain seq x y z
N MET A 1 -53.30 8.17 23.68
CA MET A 1 -52.33 7.55 22.74
C MET A 1 -53.10 6.63 21.81
N ASN A 2 -53.03 6.85 20.49
CA ASN A 2 -53.86 6.12 19.52
C ASN A 2 -53.42 4.66 19.38
N LYS A 3 -54.38 3.73 19.21
CA LYS A 3 -54.10 2.28 19.05
C LYS A 3 -53.09 1.97 17.93
N LYS A 4 -53.06 2.80 16.89
CA LYS A 4 -52.09 2.71 15.78
C LYS A 4 -50.66 3.04 16.21
N SER A 5 -50.48 3.98 17.13
CA SER A 5 -49.16 4.37 17.67
C SER A 5 -48.59 3.30 18.59
N ILE A 6 -49.44 2.60 19.35
CA ILE A 6 -49.02 1.48 20.21
C ILE A 6 -48.57 0.30 19.36
N LEU A 7 -49.27 0.00 18.26
CA LEU A 7 -48.90 -1.07 17.34
C LEU A 7 -47.52 -0.82 16.72
N LEU A 8 -47.25 0.41 16.24
CA LEU A 8 -45.96 0.75 15.63
C LEU A 8 -44.77 0.64 16.60
N ILE A 9 -44.96 1.03 17.86
CA ILE A 9 -43.93 0.91 18.89
C ILE A 9 -43.63 -0.56 19.18
N LEU A 10 -44.66 -1.41 19.29
CA LEU A 10 -44.47 -2.84 19.54
C LEU A 10 -43.79 -3.54 18.36
N THR A 11 -44.14 -3.19 17.12
CA THR A 11 -43.47 -3.74 15.93
C THR A 11 -42.01 -3.30 15.86
N GLY A 12 -41.70 -2.05 16.21
CA GLY A 12 -40.33 -1.55 16.28
C GLY A 12 -39.47 -2.31 17.29
N ILE A 13 -39.99 -2.54 18.50
CA ILE A 13 -39.29 -3.30 19.54
C ILE A 13 -39.06 -4.76 19.11
N LEU A 14 -40.04 -5.38 18.44
CA LEU A 14 -39.92 -6.75 17.97
C LEU A 14 -38.81 -6.89 16.91
N VAL A 15 -38.76 -5.98 15.93
CA VAL A 15 -37.71 -5.99 14.89
C VAL A 15 -36.33 -5.75 15.51
N PHE A 16 -36.24 -4.83 16.47
CA PHE A 16 -34.98 -4.55 17.15
C PHE A 16 -34.50 -5.74 18.00
N ALA A 17 -35.41 -6.42 18.70
CA ALA A 17 -35.10 -7.61 19.48
C ALA A 17 -34.69 -8.81 18.59
N CYS A 18 -35.35 -9.00 17.44
CA CYS A 18 -34.98 -10.04 16.47
C CYS A 18 -33.61 -9.75 15.83
N GLY A 19 -33.32 -8.50 15.48
CA GLY A 19 -32.01 -8.09 14.97
C GLY A 19 -30.89 -8.30 15.99
N PHE A 20 -31.14 -7.92 17.25
CA PHE A 20 -30.18 -8.09 18.34
C PHE A 20 -29.91 -9.57 18.66
N TYR A 21 -30.95 -10.41 18.63
CA TYR A 21 -30.80 -11.87 18.79
C TYR A 21 -29.96 -12.49 17.67
N PHE A 22 -30.19 -12.11 16.41
CA PHE A 22 -29.41 -12.64 15.28
C PHE A 22 -27.94 -12.22 15.31
N PHE A 23 -27.65 -11.02 15.84
CA PHE A 23 -26.29 -10.51 15.95
C PHE A 23 -25.51 -11.21 17.07
N PHE A 24 -26.14 -11.48 18.22
CA PHE A 24 -25.48 -12.14 19.36
C PHE A 24 -25.48 -13.67 19.28
N ALA A 25 -26.46 -14.31 18.62
CA ALA A 25 -26.51 -15.77 18.49
C ALA A 25 -25.46 -16.34 17.53
N ARG A 26 -24.81 -15.51 16.70
CA ARG A 26 -23.71 -15.92 15.80
C ARG A 26 -22.31 -15.83 16.41
N GLY A 27 -22.18 -15.44 17.68
CA GLY A 27 -20.90 -15.15 18.33
C GLY A 27 -20.24 -16.28 19.14
N THR A 28 -20.75 -17.51 19.13
CA THR A 28 -20.17 -18.60 19.96
C THR A 28 -20.13 -19.95 19.25
N GLN A 29 -19.16 -20.13 18.35
CA GLN A 29 -18.62 -21.46 18.06
C GLN A 29 -17.20 -21.56 18.65
N PRO A 30 -16.98 -22.37 19.71
CA PRO A 30 -15.64 -22.66 20.19
C PRO A 30 -14.94 -23.60 19.21
N VAL A 31 -13.77 -23.19 18.73
CA VAL A 31 -12.88 -24.02 17.90
C VAL A 31 -12.32 -25.15 18.76
N PRO A 32 -12.47 -26.43 18.37
CA PRO A 32 -11.87 -27.54 19.10
C PRO A 32 -10.45 -27.79 18.59
N GLY A 33 -9.49 -27.76 19.51
CA GLY A 33 -8.25 -28.54 19.40
C GLY A 33 -6.97 -27.75 19.12
N THR A 34 -6.17 -27.59 20.18
CA THR A 34 -4.75 -27.95 20.10
C THR A 34 -4.29 -28.34 21.50
N GLY A 35 -4.05 -29.65 21.64
CA GLY A 35 -3.56 -30.26 22.86
C GLY A 35 -2.09 -29.95 23.11
N ASP A 36 -1.74 -30.16 24.38
CA ASP A 36 -0.40 -30.20 24.94
C ASP A 36 0.62 -30.91 24.04
N GLN A 37 1.75 -30.24 23.76
CA GLN A 37 3.06 -30.90 23.86
C GLN A 37 4.09 -29.93 24.42
N ALA A 38 4.36 -30.12 25.71
CA ALA A 38 5.56 -29.65 26.37
C ALA A 38 6.76 -30.48 25.90
N GLY A 39 7.84 -29.80 25.49
CA GLY A 39 9.13 -30.41 25.22
C GLY A 39 10.23 -29.35 25.24
N LYS A 40 11.06 -29.37 26.28
CA LYS A 40 12.27 -28.57 26.49
C LYS A 40 13.39 -29.55 26.92
N PRO A 41 14.68 -29.16 26.99
CA PRO A 41 15.74 -28.95 25.97
C PRO A 41 16.98 -29.86 26.32
N PRO A 42 18.30 -29.49 26.27
CA PRO A 42 19.13 -28.53 25.48
C PRO A 42 20.44 -29.17 24.89
N ALA A 43 21.26 -28.41 24.15
CA ALA A 43 22.68 -28.02 24.46
C ALA A 43 23.62 -28.52 23.34
N ALA A 44 24.77 -27.93 22.98
CA ALA A 44 25.43 -26.64 23.19
C ALA A 44 26.66 -26.59 22.23
N GLN A 45 27.08 -25.38 21.87
CA GLN A 45 28.48 -24.91 21.69
C GLN A 45 29.50 -25.67 20.81
N GLN A 46 30.04 -24.98 19.79
CA GLN A 46 31.45 -24.50 19.68
C GLN A 46 31.73 -24.08 18.21
N ALA A 47 31.94 -22.79 17.95
CA ALA A 47 33.24 -22.12 17.78
C ALA A 47 33.86 -22.27 16.36
N ALA A 48 33.92 -21.14 15.64
CA ALA A 48 34.83 -20.88 14.51
C ALA A 48 36.31 -20.85 15.00
N PRO A 49 37.38 -20.71 14.17
CA PRO A 49 37.42 -20.24 12.76
C PRO A 49 38.50 -20.93 11.87
N SER A 50 38.78 -20.35 10.69
CA SER A 50 40.06 -20.23 9.93
C SER A 50 40.07 -20.78 8.49
N SER A 51 40.11 -19.87 7.51
CA SER A 51 40.87 -19.98 6.23
C SER A 51 42.39 -19.94 6.53
N PRO A 52 43.35 -20.31 5.64
CA PRO A 52 43.40 -19.98 4.19
C PRO A 52 44.11 -20.97 3.22
N GLU A 53 44.07 -20.64 1.92
CA GLU A 53 45.01 -20.95 0.79
C GLU A 53 45.40 -22.43 0.52
N SER A 54 45.65 -22.95 -0.68
CA SER A 54 45.84 -22.52 -2.07
C SER A 54 45.61 -23.77 -2.94
N ASP A 55 45.31 -23.61 -4.23
CA ASP A 55 46.10 -24.24 -5.31
C ASP A 55 45.44 -24.01 -6.68
N SER A 56 46.19 -23.31 -7.52
CA SER A 56 46.00 -23.11 -8.94
C SER A 56 46.17 -24.41 -9.72
N TRP A 57 45.25 -24.73 -10.63
CA TRP A 57 45.59 -25.48 -11.85
C TRP A 57 44.80 -24.94 -13.04
N ASP A 58 45.58 -24.37 -13.97
CA ASP A 58 45.28 -24.06 -15.36
C ASP A 58 44.51 -25.19 -16.06
N SER A 59 43.53 -24.84 -16.90
CA SER A 59 43.19 -25.55 -18.15
C SER A 59 42.19 -24.75 -18.98
N GLU A 60 42.72 -24.17 -20.06
CA GLU A 60 42.16 -24.15 -21.43
C GLU A 60 40.82 -23.44 -21.71
N ASP A 61 40.93 -22.34 -22.44
CA ASP A 61 39.95 -21.68 -23.30
C ASP A 61 39.16 -22.70 -24.16
N PRO A 62 37.82 -22.55 -24.25
CA PRO A 62 37.32 -22.30 -25.59
C PRO A 62 36.17 -21.29 -25.67
N ALA A 63 36.31 -20.46 -26.70
CA ALA A 63 35.30 -20.01 -27.65
C ALA A 63 34.49 -18.76 -27.28
N GLU A 64 34.79 -17.71 -28.06
CA GLU A 64 33.89 -16.64 -28.47
C GLU A 64 32.45 -17.15 -28.65
N THR A 65 31.61 -16.92 -27.66
CA THR A 65 30.18 -16.72 -27.90
C THR A 65 29.99 -15.22 -28.08
N ALA A 66 29.88 -14.80 -29.33
CA ALA A 66 29.26 -13.54 -29.69
C ALA A 66 27.87 -13.51 -29.03
N TYR A 67 27.77 -12.79 -27.92
CA TYR A 67 26.48 -12.30 -27.47
C TYR A 67 26.09 -11.27 -28.52
N ASP A 68 25.15 -11.64 -29.39
CA ASP A 68 24.37 -10.66 -30.13
C ASP A 68 23.83 -9.70 -29.07
N GLU A 69 24.42 -8.51 -29.04
CA GLU A 69 23.89 -7.34 -28.38
C GLU A 69 22.53 -7.11 -29.02
N PHE A 70 21.48 -7.65 -28.41
CA PHE A 70 20.15 -7.12 -28.60
C PHE A 70 20.23 -5.68 -28.09
N GLU A 71 20.56 -4.76 -28.99
CA GLU A 71 20.15 -3.36 -28.87
C GLU A 71 18.63 -3.40 -28.76
N VAL A 72 18.15 -3.50 -27.52
CA VAL A 72 16.81 -3.04 -27.20
C VAL A 72 16.89 -1.55 -27.41
N ASP A 73 16.44 -1.10 -28.58
CA ASP A 73 16.11 0.29 -28.85
C ASP A 73 14.96 0.67 -27.91
N GLU A 74 15.25 0.86 -26.62
CA GLU A 74 14.46 1.67 -25.72
C GLU A 74 14.70 3.13 -26.10
N GLY A 75 14.28 3.48 -27.33
CA GLY A 75 13.90 4.85 -27.61
C GLY A 75 12.92 5.27 -26.50
N PRO A 76 13.00 6.52 -26.00
CA PRO A 76 12.19 6.93 -24.87
C PRO A 76 10.73 6.68 -25.25
N GLU A 77 10.09 5.68 -24.63
CA GLU A 77 8.64 5.61 -24.66
C GLU A 77 8.20 6.96 -24.13
N GLU A 78 7.64 7.80 -24.99
CA GLU A 78 7.03 9.06 -24.58
C GLU A 78 5.79 8.68 -23.77
N HIS A 79 6.02 8.37 -22.50
CA HIS A 79 4.94 8.15 -21.58
C HIS A 79 4.15 9.46 -21.47
N PRO A 80 2.81 9.38 -21.49
CA PRO A 80 1.98 10.56 -21.44
C PRO A 80 2.26 11.30 -20.12
N LYS A 81 2.68 12.57 -20.24
CA LYS A 81 2.76 13.51 -19.11
C LYS A 81 1.40 14.13 -18.76
N ASP A 82 0.40 13.90 -19.60
CA ASP A 82 -0.96 14.38 -19.40
C ASP A 82 -1.65 13.58 -18.28
N ILE A 83 -2.12 14.30 -17.26
CA ILE A 83 -2.76 13.70 -16.09
C ILE A 83 -4.05 12.97 -16.44
N GLU A 84 -4.81 13.46 -17.41
CA GLU A 84 -6.08 12.84 -17.80
C GLU A 84 -5.86 11.50 -18.51
N GLU A 85 -4.79 11.39 -19.31
CA GLU A 85 -4.40 10.14 -19.94
C GLU A 85 -3.87 9.14 -18.90
N ILE A 86 -3.07 9.59 -17.93
CA ILE A 86 -2.58 8.72 -16.84
C ILE A 86 -3.76 8.19 -16.02
N LYS A 87 -4.70 9.04 -15.63
CA LYS A 87 -5.91 8.65 -14.88
C LYS A 87 -6.70 7.60 -15.65
N ARG A 88 -6.97 7.84 -16.93
CA ARG A 88 -7.66 6.88 -17.79
C ARG A 88 -6.99 5.52 -17.78
N ARG A 89 -5.67 5.47 -17.99
CA ARG A 89 -4.92 4.21 -17.98
C ARG A 89 -4.97 3.51 -16.63
N ILE A 90 -4.81 4.24 -15.52
CA ILE A 90 -4.91 3.67 -14.16
C ILE A 90 -6.30 3.09 -13.89
N TYR A 91 -7.36 3.80 -14.27
CA TYR A 91 -8.74 3.31 -14.10
C TYR A 91 -9.03 2.08 -14.97
N ASP A 92 -8.45 2.00 -16.18
CA ASP A 92 -8.60 0.85 -17.08
C ASP A 92 -7.95 -0.44 -16.51
N LEU A 93 -6.98 -0.32 -15.58
CA LEU A 93 -6.38 -1.48 -14.89
C LEU A 93 -7.36 -2.16 -13.92
N ASN A 94 -8.44 -1.48 -13.52
CA ASN A 94 -9.49 -1.98 -12.63
C ASN A 94 -8.96 -2.68 -11.36
N ILE A 95 -8.04 -2.02 -10.65
CA ILE A 95 -7.41 -2.54 -9.43
C ILE A 95 -8.43 -2.52 -8.29
N GLU A 96 -8.87 -3.70 -7.85
CA GLU A 96 -9.81 -3.85 -6.74
C GLU A 96 -9.24 -4.70 -5.59
N TYR A 97 -8.23 -5.52 -5.87
CA TYR A 97 -7.63 -6.47 -4.95
C TYR A 97 -6.11 -6.37 -4.92
N VAL A 98 -5.51 -6.94 -3.86
CA VAL A 98 -4.06 -6.89 -3.66
C VAL A 98 -3.29 -7.54 -4.81
N GLU A 99 -3.85 -8.59 -5.42
CA GLU A 99 -3.26 -9.27 -6.58
C GLU A 99 -3.20 -8.39 -7.84
N ASP A 100 -4.09 -7.40 -7.95
CA ASP A 100 -4.16 -6.49 -9.10
C ASP A 100 -3.12 -5.36 -9.02
N ILE A 101 -2.53 -5.12 -7.84
CA ILE A 101 -1.57 -4.02 -7.63
C ILE A 101 -0.38 -4.12 -8.60
N ALA A 102 0.01 -5.33 -8.99
CA ALA A 102 1.09 -5.56 -9.96
C ALA A 102 0.80 -4.97 -11.34
N PHE A 103 -0.47 -4.74 -11.71
CA PHE A 103 -0.81 -4.10 -12.99
C PHE A 103 -0.43 -2.62 -13.04
N LEU A 104 -0.17 -1.97 -11.89
CA LEU A 104 0.34 -0.59 -11.88
C LEU A 104 1.68 -0.46 -12.61
N GLU A 105 2.47 -1.52 -12.72
CA GLU A 105 3.74 -1.47 -13.46
C GLU A 105 3.55 -1.03 -14.93
N GLU A 106 2.40 -1.33 -15.54
CA GLU A 106 2.11 -0.99 -16.95
C GLU A 106 2.01 0.52 -17.19
N VAL A 107 1.81 1.31 -16.14
CA VAL A 107 1.67 2.77 -16.22
C VAL A 107 2.80 3.52 -15.55
N VAL A 108 3.67 2.85 -14.79
CA VAL A 108 4.81 3.47 -14.10
C VAL A 108 5.87 3.91 -15.11
N GLN A 109 6.30 5.16 -14.96
CA GLN A 109 7.20 5.89 -15.87
C GLN A 109 8.48 6.34 -15.16
N THR A 110 8.69 5.93 -13.90
CA THR A 110 9.84 6.35 -13.09
C THR A 110 11.14 5.65 -13.47
N GLY A 111 11.07 4.58 -14.28
CA GLY A 111 12.22 3.76 -14.66
C GLY A 111 12.97 3.27 -13.42
N ASP A 112 14.30 3.36 -13.45
CA ASP A 112 15.18 2.99 -12.34
C ASP A 112 15.58 4.14 -11.42
N ALA A 113 15.00 5.32 -11.61
CA ALA A 113 15.28 6.46 -10.74
C ALA A 113 14.79 6.18 -9.30
N PRO A 114 15.56 6.56 -8.27
CA PRO A 114 15.10 6.47 -6.90
C PRO A 114 13.95 7.48 -6.72
N THR A 115 12.78 6.99 -6.28
CA THR A 115 11.56 7.81 -6.20
C THR A 115 11.46 8.60 -4.89
N ASP A 116 12.38 8.36 -3.97
CA ASP A 116 12.55 9.08 -2.72
C ASP A 116 13.03 10.54 -2.90
N VAL A 117 13.12 11.04 -4.13
CA VAL A 117 13.36 12.46 -4.40
C VAL A 117 12.08 13.20 -4.82
N TYR A 118 11.07 12.47 -5.27
CA TYR A 118 9.86 13.07 -5.86
C TYR A 118 8.82 13.51 -4.83
N TRP A 119 8.87 12.97 -3.60
CA TRP A 119 7.82 13.14 -2.59
C TRP A 119 7.75 14.54 -1.96
N LEU A 120 8.82 15.35 -2.02
CA LEU A 120 8.86 16.68 -1.41
C LEU A 120 7.74 17.58 -1.93
N GLY A 121 6.92 18.12 -1.03
CA GLY A 121 5.86 19.08 -1.34
C GLY A 121 4.46 18.55 -1.06
N GLY A 122 3.46 19.36 -1.44
CA GLY A 122 2.06 19.01 -1.29
C GLY A 122 1.54 18.20 -2.45
N TRP A 123 0.55 17.36 -2.16
CA TRP A 123 -0.11 16.46 -3.09
C TRP A 123 -1.61 16.63 -2.97
N ALA A 124 -2.30 16.71 -4.10
CA ALA A 124 -3.75 16.84 -4.16
C ALA A 124 -4.35 15.72 -5.01
N SER A 125 -5.46 15.16 -4.53
CA SER A 125 -6.23 14.16 -5.26
C SER A 125 -6.80 14.77 -6.53
N VAL A 126 -6.69 14.04 -7.63
CA VAL A 126 -7.21 14.41 -8.94
C VAL A 126 -8.29 13.44 -9.44
N ASP A 127 -8.80 12.58 -8.54
CA ASP A 127 -9.91 11.68 -8.84
C ASP A 127 -11.20 12.42 -9.19
N ASP A 128 -11.84 12.02 -10.28
CA ASP A 128 -13.05 12.68 -10.80
C ASP A 128 -14.33 12.38 -10.00
N TRP A 129 -14.30 11.32 -9.20
CA TRP A 129 -15.49 10.83 -8.49
C TRP A 129 -15.67 11.46 -7.11
N LYS A 130 -14.71 12.23 -6.62
CA LYS A 130 -14.76 12.89 -5.30
C LYS A 130 -15.36 14.29 -5.43
N GLU A 131 -16.31 14.63 -4.54
CA GLU A 131 -16.85 16.00 -4.44
C GLU A 131 -15.85 16.98 -3.81
N GLU A 132 -15.04 16.51 -2.86
CA GLU A 132 -14.02 17.31 -2.18
C GLU A 132 -12.62 16.82 -2.56
N THR A 133 -11.77 17.74 -3.00
CA THR A 133 -10.34 17.48 -3.18
C THR A 133 -9.70 17.30 -1.82
N ASN A 134 -9.05 16.15 -1.62
CA ASN A 134 -8.25 15.87 -0.43
C ASN A 134 -6.76 15.82 -0.81
N GLY A 135 -5.88 15.91 0.18
CA GLY A 135 -4.45 16.07 -0.06
C GLY A 135 -3.59 15.81 1.17
N PHE A 136 -2.28 15.90 0.99
CA PHE A 136 -1.31 15.70 2.05
C PHE A 136 0.04 16.32 1.71
N ASN A 137 0.86 16.51 2.75
CA ASN A 137 2.29 16.75 2.61
C ASN A 137 3.06 15.52 3.12
N LEU A 138 4.18 15.21 2.49
CA LEU A 138 5.18 14.29 3.03
C LEU A 138 6.41 15.11 3.43
N GLU A 139 6.99 14.82 4.60
CA GLU A 139 8.21 15.46 5.08
C GLU A 139 9.25 14.41 5.51
N PRO A 140 10.54 14.57 5.18
CA PRO A 140 11.56 13.58 5.51
C PRO A 140 11.95 13.72 6.97
N GLN A 141 12.30 12.62 7.60
CA GLN A 141 12.91 12.61 8.92
C GLN A 141 14.41 12.32 8.83
N GLY A 142 15.16 12.72 9.85
CA GLY A 142 16.61 12.48 9.92
C GLY A 142 17.00 11.01 10.09
N ASP A 143 16.03 10.12 10.28
CA ASP A 143 16.19 8.68 10.49
C ASP A 143 15.82 7.82 9.26
N GLY A 144 15.48 8.47 8.13
CA GLY A 144 15.11 7.79 6.88
C GLY A 144 13.61 7.44 6.77
N THR A 145 12.80 7.81 7.77
CA THR A 145 11.33 7.74 7.68
C THR A 145 10.74 9.04 7.11
N PHE A 146 9.44 9.03 6.82
CA PHE A 146 8.71 10.17 6.30
C PHE A 146 7.44 10.40 7.11
N ILE A 147 7.08 11.65 7.38
CA ILE A 147 5.82 11.97 8.04
C ILE A 147 4.81 12.42 6.99
N PHE A 148 3.72 11.68 6.91
CA PHE A 148 2.53 12.02 6.15
C PHE A 148 1.65 12.94 6.99
N TYR A 149 1.45 14.17 6.50
CA TYR A 149 0.57 15.18 7.09
C TYR A 149 -0.70 15.30 6.22
N PRO A 150 -1.82 14.71 6.65
CA PRO A 150 -3.08 14.86 5.94
C PRO A 150 -3.58 16.30 6.01
N ASP A 151 -4.20 16.78 4.94
CA ASP A 151 -4.93 18.04 4.97
C ASP A 151 -6.26 17.92 5.73
N GLU A 152 -6.98 19.04 5.85
CA GLU A 152 -8.25 19.11 6.57
C GLU A 152 -9.32 18.18 5.96
N ALA A 153 -9.36 18.04 4.64
CA ALA A 153 -10.31 17.16 3.96
C ALA A 153 -9.98 15.68 4.18
N THR A 154 -8.71 15.30 4.06
CA THR A 154 -8.22 13.93 4.27
C THR A 154 -8.46 13.47 5.70
N SER A 155 -8.16 14.34 6.67
CA SER A 155 -8.36 14.03 8.10
C SER A 155 -9.81 13.82 8.49
N ARG A 156 -10.77 14.35 7.71
CA ARG A 156 -12.21 14.13 7.91
C ARG A 156 -12.74 12.88 7.21
N THR A 157 -12.08 12.46 6.13
CA THR A 157 -12.58 11.39 5.25
C THR A 157 -12.29 10.02 5.82
N TYR A 158 -11.12 9.84 6.45
CA TYR A 158 -10.64 8.53 6.90
C TYR A 158 -10.17 8.58 8.35
N THR A 159 -10.73 7.71 9.19
CA THR A 159 -10.36 7.59 10.61
C THR A 159 -8.87 7.29 10.83
N PHE A 160 -8.22 6.66 9.85
CA PHE A 160 -6.79 6.33 9.92
C PHE A 160 -5.89 7.55 9.71
N PHE A 161 -6.38 8.57 9.02
CA PHE A 161 -5.62 9.77 8.65
C PHE A 161 -6.07 11.02 9.43
N GLU A 162 -6.71 10.85 10.59
CA GLU A 162 -7.06 11.97 11.48
C GLU A 162 -5.82 12.70 12.04
N THR A 163 -4.67 12.02 12.09
CA THR A 163 -3.40 12.58 12.58
C THR A 163 -2.25 12.19 11.67
N PRO A 164 -1.10 12.91 11.75
CA PRO A 164 0.09 12.55 11.00
C PRO A 164 0.56 11.12 11.25
N ARG A 165 1.14 10.50 10.23
CA ARG A 165 1.59 9.10 10.24
C ARG A 165 3.02 8.97 9.75
N THR A 166 3.77 8.04 10.34
CA THR A 166 5.15 7.76 9.94
C THR A 166 5.16 6.65 8.91
N TYR A 167 5.70 6.94 7.73
CA TYR A 167 5.82 6.03 6.61
C TYR A 167 7.28 5.60 6.49
N GLU A 168 7.46 4.38 6.04
CA GLU A 168 8.74 3.82 5.63
C GLU A 168 8.81 3.80 4.09
N TYR A 169 10.02 3.84 3.54
CA TYR A 169 10.25 3.70 2.10
C TYR A 169 10.81 2.31 1.81
N ASP A 170 10.12 1.55 0.94
CA ASP A 170 10.59 0.28 0.40
C ASP A 170 11.34 0.55 -0.92
N PRO A 171 12.68 0.45 -0.95
CA PRO A 171 13.47 0.74 -2.14
C PRO A 171 13.32 -0.32 -3.24
N VAL A 172 12.87 -1.54 -2.90
CA VAL A 172 12.68 -2.62 -3.88
C VAL A 172 11.40 -2.37 -4.68
N LYS A 173 10.34 -2.00 -3.97
CA LYS A 173 9.03 -1.70 -4.59
C LYS A 173 8.89 -0.25 -5.03
N LYS A 174 9.82 0.63 -4.66
CA LYS A 174 9.78 2.07 -4.90
C LYS A 174 8.46 2.66 -4.38
N GLU A 175 8.03 2.21 -3.19
CA GLU A 175 6.78 2.61 -2.56
C GLU A 175 7.01 3.10 -1.12
N PHE A 176 6.24 4.10 -0.72
CA PHE A 176 6.14 4.47 0.69
C PHE A 176 4.99 3.70 1.30
N PHE A 177 5.15 3.21 2.53
CA PHE A 177 4.10 2.45 3.18
C PHE A 177 3.96 2.77 4.66
N TRP A 178 2.75 2.60 5.15
CA TRP A 178 2.39 2.59 6.55
C TRP A 178 1.40 1.46 6.80
N GLU A 179 1.50 0.81 7.96
CA GLU A 179 0.61 -0.29 8.33
C GLU A 179 0.13 -0.12 9.77
N THR A 180 -1.11 -0.53 10.03
CA THR A 180 -1.67 -0.67 11.36
C THR A 180 -2.59 -1.88 11.46
N ASP A 181 -2.71 -2.45 12.65
CA ASP A 181 -3.80 -3.35 12.97
C ASP A 181 -5.04 -2.54 13.42
N TYR A 182 -6.20 -2.86 12.86
CA TYR A 182 -7.49 -2.32 13.28
C TYR A 182 -8.49 -3.46 13.53
N TYR A 183 -8.69 -3.80 14.80
CA TYR A 183 -9.53 -4.92 15.26
C TYR A 183 -9.16 -6.27 14.64
N GLY A 184 -7.86 -6.59 14.58
CA GLY A 184 -7.35 -7.85 14.02
C GLY A 184 -7.35 -7.89 12.49
N LYS A 185 -7.58 -6.75 11.84
CA LYS A 185 -7.42 -6.58 10.39
C LYS A 185 -6.27 -5.64 10.13
N THR A 186 -5.31 -6.10 9.35
CA THR A 186 -4.25 -5.24 8.82
C THR A 186 -4.84 -4.25 7.83
N ILE A 187 -4.61 -2.97 8.10
CA ILE A 187 -4.80 -1.87 7.18
C ILE A 187 -3.41 -1.41 6.77
N SER A 188 -3.12 -1.41 5.47
CA SER A 188 -1.90 -0.82 4.94
C SER A 188 -2.23 0.30 3.99
N HIS A 189 -1.37 1.30 3.95
CA HIS A 189 -1.49 2.44 3.07
C HIS A 189 -0.18 2.59 2.32
N ARG A 190 -0.26 2.60 1.00
CA ARG A 190 0.91 2.58 0.12
C ARG A 190 0.84 3.73 -0.87
N ALA A 191 1.93 4.43 -1.07
CA ALA A 191 2.06 5.47 -2.08
C ALA A 191 3.12 5.06 -3.08
N ARG A 192 2.73 4.99 -4.36
CA ARG A 192 3.58 4.56 -5.45
C ARG A 192 3.64 5.63 -6.53
N PHE A 193 4.85 6.00 -6.95
CA PHE A 193 5.04 7.01 -7.98
C PHE A 193 4.78 6.43 -9.38
N ILE A 194 3.92 7.11 -10.12
CA ILE A 194 3.70 6.84 -11.54
C ILE A 194 4.74 7.62 -12.34
N ASN A 195 4.97 8.88 -11.99
CA ASN A 195 6.10 9.68 -12.48
C ASN A 195 6.52 10.70 -11.41
N ASP A 196 7.30 11.70 -11.78
CA ASP A 196 7.80 12.74 -10.87
C ASP A 196 6.70 13.67 -10.29
N ASN A 197 5.52 13.70 -10.92
CA ASN A 197 4.43 14.60 -10.59
C ASN A 197 3.10 13.89 -10.29
N VAL A 198 3.02 12.57 -10.43
CA VAL A 198 1.80 11.77 -10.24
C VAL A 198 2.12 10.55 -9.40
N LEU A 199 1.30 10.30 -8.38
CA LEU A 199 1.36 9.09 -7.57
C LEU A 199 -0.01 8.42 -7.47
N ALA A 200 0.01 7.10 -7.34
CA ALA A 200 -1.13 6.29 -6.97
C ALA A 200 -1.02 5.94 -5.47
N MET A 201 -2.08 6.22 -4.74
CA MET A 201 -2.21 5.98 -3.31
C MET A 201 -3.22 4.85 -3.10
N MET A 202 -2.82 3.83 -2.35
CA MET A 202 -3.58 2.60 -2.18
C MET A 202 -3.88 2.37 -0.71
N LEU A 203 -5.14 2.40 -0.33
CA LEU A 203 -5.62 1.95 0.97
C LEU A 203 -6.03 0.49 0.87
N ILE A 204 -5.33 -0.37 1.58
CA ILE A 204 -5.53 -1.82 1.56
C ILE A 204 -6.15 -2.27 2.88
N SER A 205 -7.32 -2.89 2.81
CA SER A 205 -8.00 -3.50 3.96
C SER A 205 -8.23 -4.98 3.70
N GLY A 206 -7.45 -5.84 4.36
CA GLY A 206 -7.43 -7.27 4.04
C GLY A 206 -6.97 -7.50 2.59
N ASN A 207 -7.88 -7.99 1.73
CA ASN A 207 -7.58 -8.18 0.30
C ASN A 207 -8.12 -7.07 -0.61
N LYS A 208 -8.88 -6.10 -0.07
CA LYS A 208 -9.49 -5.03 -0.86
C LYS A 208 -8.58 -3.83 -0.96
N VAL A 209 -8.51 -3.25 -2.15
CA VAL A 209 -7.72 -2.05 -2.46
C VAL A 209 -8.67 -0.95 -2.89
N THR A 210 -8.52 0.23 -2.27
CA THR A 210 -9.06 1.49 -2.78
C THR A 210 -7.88 2.29 -3.31
N LEU A 211 -7.95 2.69 -4.58
CA LEU A 211 -6.91 3.45 -5.24
C LEU A 211 -7.38 4.89 -5.46
N ASP A 212 -6.52 5.83 -5.10
CA ASP A 212 -6.68 7.26 -5.27
C ASP A 212 -5.48 7.82 -6.05
N ILE A 213 -5.72 8.77 -6.97
CA ILE A 213 -4.67 9.36 -7.80
C ILE A 213 -4.37 10.77 -7.31
N TYR A 214 -3.10 11.08 -7.08
CA TYR A 214 -2.65 12.39 -6.63
C TYR A 214 -1.67 13.02 -7.61
N GLN A 215 -1.78 14.34 -7.75
CA GLN A 215 -0.84 15.16 -8.50
C GLN A 215 -0.10 16.10 -7.55
N LYS A 216 1.18 16.32 -7.84
CA LYS A 216 2.02 17.24 -7.09
C LYS A 216 1.50 18.67 -7.24
N GLN A 217 1.30 19.34 -6.11
CA GLN A 217 0.99 20.77 -6.09
C GLN A 217 2.24 21.53 -6.50
N GLN A 218 2.09 22.46 -7.43
CA GLN A 218 3.17 23.40 -7.73
C GLN A 218 3.41 24.24 -6.47
N ALA A 219 4.67 24.40 -6.08
CA ALA A 219 5.03 25.35 -5.04
C ALA A 219 4.52 26.73 -5.50
N GLU A 220 3.54 27.30 -4.81
CA GLU A 220 3.21 28.70 -4.97
C GLU A 220 4.48 29.47 -4.58
N ASN A 221 5.18 30.02 -5.58
CA ASN A 221 6.27 30.95 -5.31
C ASN A 221 5.66 32.18 -4.64
N GLU A 222 5.73 32.25 -3.31
CA GLU A 222 5.54 33.48 -2.53
C GLU A 222 6.67 34.49 -2.79
#